data_AF-A0A0P9GA51-F1
#
_entry.id   AF-A0A0P9GA51-F1
#
_cell.length_a   1.000
_cell.length_b   1.000
_cell.length_c   1.000
_cell.angle_alpha   90.00
_cell.angle_beta   90.00
_cell.angle_gamma   90.00
#
_symmetry.space_group_name_H-M   'P 1'
#
loop_
_entity.id
_entity.type
_entity.pdbx_description
1 polymer ?
#
loop_
_entity_poly.entity_id
_entity_poly.type
_entity_poly.pdbx_seq_one_letter_code
_entity_poly.pdbx_strand_id
1 'polypeptide(L)'
;MPELEKVSATIQDAKIYKISDLWSRKPRGLRFNDTDALVITLRAEDGSTIKETFYFCLKPDGTFNVNTVSKDSSRARRQRLASFLKHYKITSNVDEYNLKEGIKRWKGIQVAAIKVGDSGSIYVP
;
A
#
# COMPACT_ATOMS: atom_id res chain seq x y z
N MET A 1 -5.90 16.11 -20.84
CA MET A 1 -5.94 15.23 -19.65
C MET A 1 -4.80 14.24 -19.82
N PRO A 2 -3.96 13.98 -18.80
CA PRO A 2 -2.92 12.98 -18.91
C PRO A 2 -3.54 11.60 -19.18
N GLU A 3 -2.92 10.84 -20.08
CA GLU A 3 -3.36 9.50 -20.46
C GLU A 3 -3.14 8.53 -19.29
N LEU A 4 -4.13 7.67 -19.02
CA LEU A 4 -4.05 6.64 -17.99
C LEU A 4 -3.45 5.38 -18.61
N GLU A 5 -2.17 5.16 -18.38
CA GLU A 5 -1.46 4.00 -18.91
C GLU A 5 -1.32 2.91 -17.84
N LYS A 6 -1.79 1.69 -18.13
CA LYS A 6 -1.52 0.53 -17.29
C LYS A 6 -0.18 -0.08 -17.69
N VAL A 7 0.78 -0.03 -16.77
CA VAL A 7 2.15 -0.55 -16.97
C VAL A 7 2.46 -1.68 -16.00
N SER A 8 3.33 -2.59 -16.42
CA SER A 8 3.92 -3.62 -15.58
C SER A 8 5.08 -3.02 -14.77
N ALA A 9 5.15 -3.33 -13.48
CA ALA A 9 6.17 -2.82 -12.58
C ALA A 9 6.58 -3.85 -11.52
N THR A 10 7.82 -3.78 -11.07
CA THR A 10 8.37 -4.71 -10.06
C THR A 10 8.61 -3.98 -8.75
N ILE A 11 8.18 -4.57 -7.63
CA ILE A 11 8.47 -4.06 -6.29
C ILE A 11 9.99 -4.12 -6.04
N GLN A 12 10.59 -2.96 -5.81
CA GLN A 12 12.02 -2.84 -5.49
C GLN A 12 12.27 -2.77 -3.98
N ASP A 13 11.39 -2.06 -3.26
CA ASP A 13 11.44 -1.90 -1.81
C ASP A 13 10.02 -1.72 -1.28
N ALA A 14 9.77 -2.19 -0.07
CA ALA A 14 8.51 -2.01 0.63
C ALA A 14 8.81 -1.88 2.12
N LYS A 15 8.34 -0.79 2.73
CA LYS A 15 8.61 -0.47 4.14
C LYS A 15 7.38 0.07 4.84
N ILE A 16 7.26 -0.28 6.12
CA ILE A 16 6.24 0.27 7.02
C ILE A 16 6.89 1.30 7.92
N TYR A 17 6.26 2.47 8.03
CA TYR A 17 6.67 3.58 8.88
C TYR A 17 5.53 3.98 9.79
N LYS A 18 5.84 4.59 10.95
CA LYS A 18 4.83 5.38 11.64
C LYS A 18 4.58 6.65 10.83
N ILE A 19 3.33 7.10 10.79
CA ILE A 19 2.97 8.33 10.08
C ILE A 19 3.73 9.54 10.65
N SER A 20 4.03 9.53 11.95
CA SER A 20 4.87 10.54 12.61
C SER A 20 6.31 10.59 12.07
N ASP A 21 6.82 9.48 11.56
CA ASP A 21 8.20 9.39 11.05
C ASP A 21 8.30 9.91 9.61
N LEU A 22 7.19 9.84 8.86
CA LEU A 22 7.12 10.32 7.47
C LEU A 22 6.68 11.78 7.37
N TRP A 23 5.85 12.24 8.29
CA TRP A 23 5.19 13.54 8.19
C TRP A 23 5.26 14.27 9.52
N SER A 24 5.86 15.47 9.51
CA SER A 24 5.80 16.39 10.65
C SER A 24 4.37 16.79 11.02
N ARG A 25 3.47 16.82 10.03
CA ARG A 25 2.02 16.99 10.21
C ARG A 25 1.28 15.92 9.40
N LYS A 26 0.40 15.18 10.08
CA LYS A 26 -0.44 14.14 9.46
C LYS A 26 -1.17 14.67 8.22
N PRO A 27 -1.06 14.01 7.05
CA PRO A 27 -1.76 14.39 5.83
C PRO A 27 -3.27 14.55 6.03
N ARG A 28 -3.88 15.50 5.29
CA ARG A 28 -5.34 15.71 5.31
C ARG A 28 -6.07 14.44 4.84
N GLY A 29 -7.19 14.12 5.49
CA GLY A 29 -8.00 12.94 5.17
C GLY A 29 -7.62 11.64 5.91
N LEU A 30 -6.49 11.65 6.64
CA LEU A 30 -6.14 10.57 7.57
C LEU A 30 -6.79 10.81 8.93
N ARG A 31 -7.29 9.74 9.55
CA ARG A 31 -7.92 9.78 10.87
C ARG A 31 -6.88 9.63 11.97
N PHE A 32 -7.28 9.90 13.22
CA PHE A 32 -6.42 9.70 14.38
C PHE A 32 -5.87 8.27 14.45
N ASN A 33 -6.72 7.27 14.18
CA ASN A 33 -6.38 5.85 14.21
C ASN A 33 -5.59 5.34 13.00
N ASP A 34 -5.40 6.13 11.94
CA ASP A 34 -4.41 5.79 10.92
C ASP A 34 -3.04 6.19 11.50
N THR A 35 -2.24 5.19 11.89
CA THR A 35 -0.96 5.42 12.59
C THR A 35 0.24 4.90 11.81
N ASP A 36 0.00 4.01 10.84
CA ASP A 36 1.03 3.35 10.04
C ASP A 36 0.86 3.69 8.54
N ALA A 37 1.99 3.69 7.83
CA ALA A 37 2.05 3.88 6.40
C ALA A 37 2.97 2.82 5.77
N LEU A 38 2.47 2.12 4.76
CA LEU A 38 3.22 1.20 3.91
C LEU A 38 3.61 1.94 2.64
N VAL A 39 4.89 2.19 2.46
CA VAL A 39 5.44 2.80 1.26
C VAL A 39 6.05 1.72 0.40
N ILE A 40 5.55 1.57 -0.83
CA ILE A 40 6.03 0.61 -1.82
C ILE A 40 6.69 1.40 -2.95
N THR A 41 7.94 1.07 -3.25
CA THR A 41 8.69 1.62 -4.38
C THR A 41 8.72 0.59 -5.49
N LEU A 42 8.22 0.97 -6.66
CA LEU A 42 8.17 0.15 -7.87
C LEU A 42 9.15 0.67 -8.91
N ARG A 43 9.64 -0.24 -9.75
CA ARG A 43 10.33 0.07 -11.00
C ARG A 43 9.47 -0.41 -12.15
N ALA A 44 8.98 0.50 -12.96
CA ALA A 44 8.27 0.16 -14.19
C ALA A 44 9.26 -0.30 -15.27
N GLU A 45 8.74 -0.97 -16.31
CA GLU A 45 9.56 -1.50 -17.42
C GLU A 45 10.29 -0.41 -18.21
N ASP A 46 9.68 0.77 -18.32
CA ASP A 46 10.28 1.98 -18.92
C ASP A 46 11.42 2.59 -18.06
N GLY A 47 11.72 2.00 -16.91
CA GLY A 47 12.71 2.50 -15.97
C GLY A 47 12.23 3.64 -15.09
N SER A 48 10.95 4.04 -15.13
CA SER A 48 10.42 5.02 -14.19
C SER A 48 10.21 4.42 -12.80
N THR A 49 10.22 5.27 -11.78
CA THR A 49 9.99 4.87 -10.39
C THR A 49 8.64 5.38 -9.91
N ILE A 50 7.81 4.46 -9.41
CA ILE A 50 6.48 4.78 -8.89
C ILE A 50 6.48 4.50 -7.39
N LYS A 51 5.95 5.43 -6.59
CA LYS A 51 5.80 5.26 -5.13
C LYS A 51 4.33 5.24 -4.77
N GLU A 52 3.90 4.15 -4.15
CA GLU A 52 2.55 4.00 -3.62
C GLU A 52 2.60 4.01 -2.10
N THR A 53 1.62 4.66 -1.46
CA THR A 53 1.50 4.65 0.01
C THR A 53 0.12 4.17 0.44
N PHE A 54 0.07 3.11 1.25
CA PHE A 54 -1.15 2.66 1.93
C PHE A 54 -1.12 3.13 3.38
N TYR A 55 -2.22 3.71 3.85
CA TYR A 55 -2.36 4.15 5.25
C TYR A 55 -3.32 3.23 6.02
N PHE A 56 -2.91 2.79 7.20
CA PHE A 56 -3.65 1.83 8.02
C PHE A 56 -3.20 1.91 9.50
N CYS A 57 -3.58 0.90 10.27
CA CYS A 57 -3.13 0.68 11.64
C CYS A 57 -2.78 -0.79 11.80
N LEU A 58 -1.58 -1.06 12.29
CA LEU A 58 -1.18 -2.40 12.72
C LEU A 58 -1.72 -2.70 14.11
N LYS A 59 -1.97 -3.99 14.35
CA LYS A 59 -2.08 -4.53 15.70
C LYS A 59 -0.68 -4.63 16.33
N PRO A 60 -0.58 -4.76 17.66
CA PRO A 60 0.71 -4.94 18.34
C PRO A 60 1.53 -6.13 17.83
N ASP A 61 0.86 -7.20 17.36
CA ASP A 61 1.49 -8.41 16.81
C ASP A 61 2.04 -8.24 15.37
N GLY A 62 1.79 -7.08 14.72
CA GLY A 62 2.22 -6.81 13.35
C GLY A 62 1.26 -7.29 12.25
N THR A 63 0.13 -7.91 12.61
CA THR A 63 -0.99 -8.14 11.69
C THR A 63 -1.78 -6.84 11.47
N PHE A 64 -2.57 -6.79 10.41
CA PHE A 64 -3.49 -5.68 10.20
C PHE A 64 -4.93 -6.17 10.22
N ASN A 65 -5.85 -5.32 10.67
CA ASN A 65 -7.27 -5.64 10.71
C ASN A 65 -8.00 -4.91 9.57
N VAL A 66 -8.56 -5.66 8.63
CA VAL A 66 -9.40 -5.13 7.54
C VAL A 66 -10.72 -4.60 8.10
N ASN A 67 -11.29 -5.32 9.07
CA ASN A 67 -12.59 -5.06 9.67
C ASN A 67 -12.45 -4.08 10.85
N THR A 68 -12.45 -2.78 10.51
CA THR A 68 -12.59 -1.69 11.47
C THR A 68 -14.07 -1.40 11.74
N VAL A 69 -14.38 -1.02 12.98
CA VAL A 69 -15.73 -0.58 13.40
C VAL A 69 -16.20 0.66 12.60
N SER A 70 -15.28 1.48 12.10
CA SER A 70 -15.60 2.67 11.31
C SER A 70 -16.14 2.33 9.91
N LYS A 71 -17.30 2.87 9.54
CA LYS A 71 -17.92 2.77 8.20
C LYS A 71 -17.40 3.84 7.20
N ASP A 72 -16.19 4.35 7.42
CA ASP A 72 -15.67 5.58 6.79
C ASP A 72 -14.54 5.32 5.76
N SER A 73 -13.93 6.40 5.25
CA SER A 73 -12.78 6.38 4.35
C SER A 73 -11.56 5.55 4.85
N SER A 74 -11.38 5.36 6.16
CA SER A 74 -10.35 4.46 6.70
C SER A 74 -10.64 2.99 6.34
N ARG A 75 -11.91 2.57 6.34
CA ARG A 75 -12.32 1.24 5.86
C ARG A 75 -11.95 1.06 4.39
N ALA A 76 -12.28 2.04 3.55
CA ALA A 76 -11.94 1.99 2.12
C ALA A 76 -10.42 1.85 1.88
N ARG A 77 -9.58 2.58 2.61
CA ARG A 77 -8.11 2.45 2.52
C ARG A 77 -7.61 1.07 2.92
N ARG A 78 -8.09 0.53 4.05
CA ARG A 78 -7.72 -0.80 4.53
C ARG A 78 -8.20 -1.90 3.59
N GLN A 79 -9.40 -1.73 3.04
CA GLN A 79 -9.98 -2.67 2.09
C GLN A 79 -9.21 -2.63 0.77
N ARG A 80 -8.73 -1.46 0.32
CA ARG A 80 -7.79 -1.36 -0.80
C ARG A 80 -6.47 -2.08 -0.52
N LEU A 81 -5.89 -1.96 0.66
CA LEU A 81 -4.69 -2.74 1.03
C LEU A 81 -4.99 -4.25 1.04
N ALA A 82 -6.13 -4.68 1.59
CA ALA A 82 -6.55 -6.07 1.56
C ALA A 82 -6.74 -6.61 0.13
N SER A 83 -7.38 -5.81 -0.75
CA SER A 83 -7.53 -6.13 -2.17
C SER A 83 -6.18 -6.25 -2.86
N PHE A 84 -5.23 -5.36 -2.59
CA PHE A 84 -3.87 -5.44 -3.09
C PHE A 84 -3.20 -6.78 -2.70
N LEU A 85 -3.23 -7.11 -1.42
CA LEU A 85 -2.62 -8.33 -0.90
C LEU A 85 -3.19 -9.60 -1.53
N LYS A 86 -4.51 -9.64 -1.71
CA LYS A 86 -5.20 -10.77 -2.34
C LYS A 86 -4.94 -10.83 -3.84
N HIS A 87 -5.05 -9.70 -4.52
CA HIS A 87 -4.94 -9.61 -5.98
C HIS A 87 -3.56 -10.07 -6.47
N TYR A 88 -2.49 -9.63 -5.80
CA TYR A 88 -1.12 -10.02 -6.13
C TYR A 88 -0.66 -11.30 -5.41
N LYS A 89 -1.60 -12.09 -4.86
CA LYS A 89 -1.34 -13.39 -4.22
C LYS A 89 -0.28 -13.35 -3.12
N ILE A 90 -0.16 -12.22 -2.42
CA ILE A 90 0.77 -12.06 -1.30
C ILE A 90 0.32 -12.90 -0.10
N THR A 91 -1.00 -12.95 0.13
CA THR A 91 -1.63 -13.84 1.11
C THR A 91 -3.08 -14.12 0.72
N SER A 92 -3.56 -15.32 1.03
CA SER A 92 -4.98 -15.69 0.95
C SER A 92 -5.75 -15.31 2.23
N ASN A 93 -5.09 -15.34 3.40
CA ASN A 93 -5.64 -14.93 4.68
C ASN A 93 -5.01 -13.62 5.13
N VAL A 94 -5.79 -12.54 5.00
CA VAL A 94 -5.32 -11.18 5.22
C VAL A 94 -5.25 -10.84 6.72
N ASP A 95 -6.20 -11.33 7.51
CA ASP A 95 -6.30 -10.98 8.94
C ASP A 95 -5.24 -11.67 9.81
N GLU A 96 -4.70 -12.80 9.35
CA GLU A 96 -3.60 -13.54 9.98
C GLU A 96 -2.22 -13.17 9.41
N TYR A 97 -2.17 -12.40 8.33
CA TYR A 97 -0.92 -12.05 7.69
C TYR A 97 -0.15 -11.02 8.50
N ASN A 98 1.01 -11.42 9.01
CA ASN A 98 1.94 -10.50 9.64
C ASN A 98 2.59 -9.61 8.58
N LEU A 99 2.03 -8.41 8.40
CA LEU A 99 2.47 -7.49 7.36
C LEU A 99 3.91 -7.02 7.59
N LYS A 100 4.31 -6.82 8.85
CA LYS A 100 5.66 -6.36 9.23
C LYS A 100 6.76 -7.36 8.88
N GLU A 101 6.49 -8.66 9.05
CA GLU A 101 7.44 -9.71 8.69
C GLU A 101 7.34 -10.11 7.22
N GLY A 102 6.12 -10.18 6.68
CA GLY A 102 5.85 -10.61 5.32
C GLY A 102 6.40 -9.68 4.25
N ILE A 103 6.43 -8.37 4.52
CA ILE A 103 6.91 -7.33 3.58
C ILE A 103 8.33 -7.55 3.09
N LYS A 104 9.19 -8.19 3.90
CA LYS A 104 10.60 -8.49 3.56
C LYS A 104 10.72 -9.38 2.31
N ARG A 105 9.66 -10.10 1.95
CA ARG A 105 9.60 -11.02 0.80
C ARG A 105 8.99 -10.41 -0.45
N TRP A 106 8.55 -9.15 -0.40
CA TRP A 106 7.79 -8.54 -1.50
C TRP A 106 8.67 -8.07 -2.65
N LYS A 107 9.97 -7.86 -2.40
CA LYS A 107 10.91 -7.47 -3.44
C LYS A 107 10.91 -8.50 -4.57
N GLY A 108 10.76 -8.03 -5.80
CA GLY A 108 10.70 -8.88 -7.00
C GLY A 108 9.28 -9.28 -7.41
N ILE A 109 8.24 -9.01 -6.61
CA ILE A 109 6.86 -9.24 -7.03
C ILE A 109 6.50 -8.27 -8.17
N GLN A 110 5.95 -8.82 -9.25
CA GLN A 110 5.37 -8.04 -10.35
C GLN A 110 3.96 -7.58 -9.98
N VAL A 111 3.70 -6.30 -10.24
CA VAL A 111 2.42 -5.65 -10.03
C VAL A 111 2.06 -4.79 -11.24
N ALA A 112 0.77 -4.52 -11.43
CA ALA A 112 0.33 -3.52 -12.39
C ALA A 112 0.28 -2.14 -11.70
N ALA A 113 0.71 -1.10 -12.40
CA ALA A 113 0.59 0.28 -11.97
C ALA A 113 -0.15 1.10 -13.01
N ILE A 114 -0.91 2.10 -12.56
CA ILE A 114 -1.49 3.13 -13.42
C ILE A 114 -0.56 4.33 -13.36
N LYS A 115 0.02 4.70 -14.50
CA LYS A 115 0.87 5.88 -14.65
C LYS A 115 0.04 7.08 -15.11
N VAL A 116 0.35 8.25 -14.56
CA VAL A 116 -0.25 9.56 -14.88
C VAL A 116 0.87 10.60 -14.92
N GLY A 117 1.43 10.84 -16.11
CA GLY A 117 2.63 11.67 -16.27
C GLY A 117 3.82 11.10 -15.49
N ASP A 118 4.45 11.91 -14.65
CA ASP A 118 5.57 11.51 -13.79
C ASP A 118 5.13 10.83 -12.47
N SER A 119 3.83 10.66 -12.28
CA SER A 119 3.24 10.04 -11.08
C SER A 119 2.57 8.70 -11.43
N GLY A 120 2.25 7.91 -10.42
CA GLY A 120 1.51 6.67 -10.64
C GLY A 120 1.00 6.08 -9.34
N SER A 121 0.16 5.06 -9.47
CA SER A 121 -0.37 4.31 -8.35
C SER A 121 -0.46 2.82 -8.67
N ILE A 122 -0.38 1.97 -7.65
CA ILE A 122 -0.61 0.53 -7.85
C ILE A 122 -2.06 0.30 -8.26
N TYR A 123 -2.24 -0.47 -9.33
CA TYR A 123 -3.56 -0.95 -9.73
C TYR A 123 -4.06 -1.95 -8.69
N VAL A 124 -5.20 -1.63 -8.09
CA VAL A 124 -5.92 -2.50 -7.17
C VAL A 124 -7.37 -2.54 -7.64
N PRO A 125 -7.91 -3.71 -8.03
CA PRO A 125 -9.29 -3.84 -8.48
C PRO A 125 -10.30 -3.68 -7.34
#